data_AF-A0A179UH88-F1
#
_entry.id   AF-A0A179UH88-F1
#
_cell.length_a   1.000
_cell.length_b   1.000
_cell.length_c   1.000
_cell.angle_alpha   90.00
_cell.angle_beta   90.00
_cell.angle_gamma   90.00
#
_symmetry.space_group_name_H-M   'P 1'
#
loop_
_entity.id
_entity.type
_entity.pdbx_description
1 polymer ?
#
loop_
_entity_poly.entity_id
_entity_poly.type
_entity_poly.pdbx_seq_one_letter_code
_entity_poly.pdbx_strand_id
1 'polypeptide(L)'
;MSLPTFTVPSHKIHTCLWFEKDAIKAAEFYVSLFKNSRIVSSFDTLVTLVLDGQEISLLNGGTYFTLSPAASLFTICEDQDEVDRLWAALLVDGGKESQCGWVTDKFGVSWQIVPKCLMEMMGDSDKEKAKRVTVTDAMLNSIKFDIATLKKAFDGGD
;
A
#
# COMPACT_ATOMS: atom_id res chain seq x y z
N MET A 1 17.13 -26.74 17.69
CA MET A 1 16.41 -25.75 16.85
C MET A 1 15.37 -26.52 16.07
N SER A 2 14.07 -26.29 16.30
CA SER A 2 13.05 -26.97 15.50
C SER A 2 13.09 -26.44 14.08
N LEU A 3 12.95 -27.33 13.09
CA LEU A 3 12.77 -26.93 11.72
C LEU A 3 11.54 -26.01 11.64
N PRO A 4 11.57 -24.93 10.83
CA PRO A 4 10.40 -24.11 10.61
C PRO A 4 9.30 -24.99 10.00
N THR A 5 8.21 -25.19 10.74
CA THR A 5 7.05 -25.94 10.25
C THR A 5 6.33 -25.11 9.20
N PHE A 6 6.25 -25.65 7.98
CA PHE A 6 5.43 -25.07 6.93
C PHE A 6 3.99 -25.00 7.43
N THR A 7 3.47 -23.78 7.55
CA THR A 7 2.10 -23.56 8.00
C THR A 7 1.24 -23.33 6.78
N VAL A 8 0.13 -24.06 6.67
CA VAL A 8 -0.82 -23.86 5.58
C VAL A 8 -1.38 -22.44 5.69
N PRO A 9 -1.35 -21.64 4.59
CA PRO A 9 -1.98 -20.32 4.53
C PRO A 9 -3.41 -20.34 5.07
N SER A 10 -3.80 -19.35 5.87
CA SER A 10 -5.14 -19.29 6.48
C SER A 10 -6.26 -19.10 5.45
N HIS A 11 -5.92 -18.61 4.25
CA HIS A 11 -6.87 -18.38 3.16
C HIS A 11 -6.56 -19.24 1.93
N LYS A 12 -7.63 -19.83 1.34
CA LYS A 12 -7.55 -20.66 0.12
C LYS A 12 -6.97 -19.92 -1.09
N ILE A 13 -7.19 -18.62 -1.17
CA ILE A 13 -6.68 -17.72 -2.21
C ILE A 13 -6.05 -16.53 -1.50
N HIS A 14 -4.79 -16.24 -1.81
CA HIS A 14 -4.08 -15.08 -1.30
C HIS A 14 -3.08 -14.57 -2.34
N THR A 15 -2.66 -13.32 -2.18
CA THR A 15 -1.71 -12.66 -3.08
C THR A 15 -0.31 -13.23 -2.89
N CYS A 16 0.40 -13.47 -3.99
CA CYS A 16 1.82 -13.81 -3.98
C CYS A 16 2.60 -12.82 -4.86
N LEU A 17 3.54 -12.09 -4.27
CA LEU A 17 4.35 -11.08 -4.95
C LEU A 17 5.74 -11.65 -5.28
N TRP A 18 6.21 -11.38 -6.50
CA TRP A 18 7.50 -11.88 -6.99
C TRP A 18 8.65 -10.96 -6.56
N PHE A 19 9.70 -11.55 -6.02
CA PHE A 19 10.94 -10.90 -5.63
C PHE A 19 12.12 -11.58 -6.31
N GLU A 20 13.17 -10.81 -6.63
CA GLU A 20 14.43 -11.41 -7.07
C GLU A 20 15.02 -12.31 -5.98
N LYS A 21 15.14 -11.77 -4.76
CA LYS A 21 15.73 -12.39 -3.58
C LYS A 21 15.40 -11.57 -2.33
N ASP A 22 15.81 -12.08 -1.17
CA ASP A 22 15.76 -11.39 0.13
C ASP A 22 14.36 -10.84 0.51
N ALA A 23 13.28 -11.48 0.06
CA ALA A 23 11.91 -11.08 0.36
C ALA A 23 11.62 -10.91 1.86
N ILE A 24 12.39 -11.58 2.74
CA ILE A 24 12.30 -11.39 4.19
C ILE A 24 12.54 -9.94 4.63
N LYS A 25 13.44 -9.21 3.97
CA LYS A 25 13.71 -7.79 4.27
C LYS A 25 12.50 -6.91 3.96
N ALA A 26 11.79 -7.23 2.88
CA ALA A 26 10.55 -6.55 2.52
C ALA A 26 9.45 -6.90 3.52
N ALA A 27 9.31 -8.17 3.89
CA ALA A 27 8.34 -8.59 4.90
C ALA A 27 8.58 -7.89 6.25
N GLU A 28 9.81 -7.86 6.77
CA GLU A 28 10.19 -7.18 8.01
C GLU A 28 9.86 -5.69 7.97
N PHE A 29 10.15 -5.04 6.84
CA PHE A 29 9.79 -3.66 6.63
C PHE A 29 8.27 -3.46 6.64
N TYR A 30 7.51 -4.24 5.86
CA TYR A 30 6.05 -4.10 5.77
C TYR A 30 5.35 -4.36 7.10
N VAL A 31 5.78 -5.38 7.87
CA VAL A 31 5.18 -5.64 9.19
C VAL A 31 5.48 -4.53 10.19
N SER A 32 6.56 -3.77 10.01
CA SER A 32 6.85 -2.59 10.84
C SER A 32 5.93 -1.39 10.54
N LEU A 33 5.31 -1.36 9.36
CA LEU A 33 4.45 -0.24 8.93
C LEU A 33 3.06 -0.28 9.55
N PHE A 34 2.55 -1.44 9.95
CA PHE A 34 1.17 -1.64 10.39
C PHE A 34 1.10 -2.45 11.69
N LYS A 35 0.16 -2.10 12.57
CA LYS A 35 0.07 -2.71 13.92
C LYS A 35 -0.44 -4.15 13.89
N ASN A 36 -1.38 -4.48 13.01
CA ASN A 36 -1.96 -5.83 12.90
C ASN A 36 -1.20 -6.71 11.90
N SER A 37 0.13 -6.69 12.01
CA SER A 37 1.03 -7.37 11.06
C SER A 37 2.05 -8.25 11.76
N ARG A 38 2.41 -9.36 11.11
CA ARG A 38 3.44 -10.30 11.59
C ARG A 38 3.92 -11.20 10.47
N ILE A 39 5.15 -11.67 10.55
CA ILE A 39 5.64 -12.75 9.71
C ILE A 39 5.05 -14.08 10.23
N VAL A 40 4.46 -14.87 9.34
CA VAL A 40 3.87 -16.19 9.64
C VAL A 40 4.91 -17.28 9.46
N SER A 41 5.64 -17.25 8.33
CA SER A 41 6.71 -18.19 8.06
C SER A 41 7.76 -17.56 7.12
N SER A 42 9.00 -18.03 7.21
CA SER A 42 10.10 -17.56 6.38
C SER A 42 10.97 -18.75 5.97
N PHE A 43 10.95 -19.05 4.67
CA PHE A 43 11.81 -20.01 4.01
C PHE A 43 12.62 -19.30 2.92
N ASP A 44 13.72 -19.89 2.47
CA ASP A 44 14.58 -19.30 1.44
C ASP A 44 13.82 -18.94 0.16
N THR A 45 12.80 -19.74 -0.21
CA THR A 45 11.99 -19.53 -1.41
C THR A 45 10.76 -18.66 -1.18
N LEU A 46 10.17 -18.69 0.02
CA LEU A 46 8.86 -18.11 0.28
C LEU A 46 8.78 -17.53 1.70
N VAL A 47 8.32 -16.30 1.79
CA VAL A 47 8.01 -15.63 3.06
C VAL A 47 6.51 -15.33 3.08
N THR A 48 5.81 -15.78 4.12
CA THR A 48 4.38 -15.48 4.32
C THR A 48 4.23 -14.55 5.51
N LEU A 49 3.44 -13.50 5.34
CA LEU A 49 3.13 -12.52 6.38
C LEU A 49 1.64 -12.19 6.41
N VAL A 50 1.18 -11.77 7.58
CA VAL A 50 -0.05 -11.01 7.73
C VAL A 50 0.33 -9.54 7.70
N LEU A 51 -0.29 -8.79 6.80
CA LEU A 51 -0.17 -7.36 6.64
C LEU A 51 -1.53 -6.71 6.91
N ASP A 52 -1.64 -6.05 8.05
CA ASP A 52 -2.86 -5.45 8.58
C ASP A 52 -4.10 -6.38 8.53
N GLY A 53 -3.89 -7.64 8.89
CA GLY A 53 -4.93 -8.67 8.87
C GLY A 53 -5.08 -9.45 7.55
N GLN A 54 -4.43 -9.02 6.46
CA GLN A 54 -4.43 -9.75 5.19
C GLN A 54 -3.19 -10.64 5.04
N GLU A 55 -3.37 -11.92 4.77
CA GLU A 55 -2.25 -12.81 4.47
C GLU A 55 -1.76 -12.63 3.03
N ILE A 56 -0.46 -12.43 2.87
CA ILE A 56 0.23 -12.38 1.58
C ILE A 56 1.53 -13.18 1.63
N SER A 57 1.98 -13.62 0.46
CA SER A 57 3.26 -14.30 0.30
C SER A 57 4.21 -13.52 -0.59
N LEU A 58 5.50 -13.59 -0.31
CA LEU A 58 6.58 -12.99 -1.10
C LEU A 58 7.51 -14.13 -1.56
N LEU A 59 7.62 -14.32 -2.87
CA LEU A 59 8.34 -15.43 -3.50
C LEU A 59 9.70 -14.95 -4.01
N ASN A 60 10.78 -15.52 -3.49
CA ASN A 60 12.13 -15.35 -4.05
C ASN A 60 12.27 -16.22 -5.30
N GLY A 61 11.99 -15.62 -6.46
CA GLY A 61 11.95 -16.31 -7.75
C GLY A 61 13.09 -15.97 -8.70
N GLY A 62 13.98 -15.03 -8.36
CA GLY A 62 15.04 -14.56 -9.27
C GLY A 62 14.56 -13.51 -10.27
N THR A 63 15.39 -13.20 -11.27
CA THR A 63 15.22 -12.03 -12.15
C THR A 63 14.25 -12.24 -13.32
N TYR A 64 13.41 -13.27 -13.28
CA TYR A 64 12.52 -13.62 -14.41
C TYR A 64 11.33 -12.68 -14.56
N PHE A 65 10.83 -12.13 -13.44
CA PHE A 65 9.69 -11.21 -13.42
C PHE A 65 9.99 -9.99 -12.55
N THR A 66 9.35 -8.88 -12.88
CA THR A 66 9.48 -7.62 -12.16
C THR A 66 8.09 -7.14 -11.78
N LEU A 67 7.97 -6.66 -10.54
CA LEU A 67 6.75 -6.01 -10.07
C LEU A 67 6.47 -4.76 -10.91
N SER A 68 5.20 -4.44 -11.06
CA SER A 68 4.75 -3.26 -11.81
C SER A 68 3.46 -2.72 -11.20
N PRO A 69 3.06 -1.48 -11.54
CA PRO A 69 1.80 -0.90 -11.08
C PRO A 69 0.53 -1.70 -11.44
N ALA A 70 0.63 -2.73 -12.30
CA ALA A 70 -0.47 -3.64 -12.61
C ALA A 70 -1.04 -4.36 -11.38
N ALA A 71 -0.24 -4.52 -10.32
CA ALA A 71 -0.69 -4.98 -9.02
C ALA A 71 -0.13 -4.04 -7.94
N SER A 72 -0.97 -3.63 -6.98
CA SER A 72 -0.57 -2.73 -5.90
C SER A 72 -1.18 -3.14 -4.58
N LEU A 73 -0.54 -2.70 -3.49
CA LEU A 73 -1.08 -2.75 -2.15
C LEU A 73 -1.81 -1.43 -1.87
N PHE A 74 -3.12 -1.50 -1.74
CA PHE A 74 -3.99 -0.35 -1.51
C PHE A 74 -4.28 -0.25 -0.02
N THR A 75 -3.89 0.86 0.61
CA THR A 75 -4.15 1.12 2.03
C THR A 75 -5.07 2.33 2.21
N ILE A 76 -6.04 2.17 3.11
CA ILE A 76 -6.94 3.23 3.53
C ILE A 76 -6.38 3.82 4.82
N CYS A 77 -6.00 5.10 4.78
CA CYS A 77 -5.50 5.83 5.94
C CYS A 77 -6.65 6.55 6.65
N GLU A 78 -6.68 6.50 7.98
CA GLU A 78 -7.74 7.15 8.76
C GLU A 78 -7.55 8.68 8.84
N ASP A 79 -6.29 9.15 8.88
CA ASP A 79 -5.96 10.57 9.02
C ASP A 79 -4.68 10.98 8.25
N GLN A 80 -4.34 12.27 8.32
CA GLN A 80 -3.18 12.83 7.62
C GLN A 80 -1.85 12.34 8.21
N ASP A 81 -1.80 12.09 9.52
CA ASP A 81 -0.58 11.61 10.17
C ASP A 81 -0.21 10.21 9.68
N GLU A 82 -1.21 9.36 9.46
CA GLU A 82 -1.01 8.04 8.87
C GLU A 82 -0.58 8.12 7.39
N VAL A 83 -1.22 8.98 6.59
CA VAL A 83 -0.80 9.24 5.21
C VAL A 83 0.67 9.66 5.18
N ASP A 84 1.05 10.64 6.00
CA ASP A 84 2.39 11.21 6.02
C ASP A 84 3.44 10.20 6.49
N ARG A 85 3.12 9.42 7.52
CA ARG A 85 4.01 8.38 8.05
C ARG A 85 4.28 7.28 7.03
N LEU A 86 3.23 6.74 6.40
CA LEU A 86 3.38 5.68 5.40
C LEU A 86 4.08 6.20 4.15
N TRP A 87 3.71 7.40 3.69
CA TRP A 87 4.34 8.04 2.54
C TRP A 87 5.84 8.22 2.74
N ALA A 88 6.23 8.82 3.88
CA ALA A 88 7.62 9.04 4.20
C ALA A 88 8.39 7.71 4.31
N ALA A 89 7.83 6.71 4.99
CA ALA A 89 8.47 5.42 5.16
C ALA A 89 8.69 4.68 3.82
N LEU A 90 7.71 4.70 2.93
CA LEU A 90 7.77 3.99 1.64
C LEU A 90 8.74 4.65 0.63
N LEU A 91 9.06 5.93 0.81
CA LEU A 91 10.07 6.63 0.00
C LEU A 91 11.52 6.41 0.46
N VAL A 92 11.73 5.87 1.67
CA VAL A 92 13.09 5.62 2.21
C VAL A 92 13.87 4.63 1.32
N ASP A 93 15.18 4.85 1.22
CA ASP A 93 16.15 4.01 0.49
C ASP A 93 15.80 3.78 -1.00
N GLY A 94 15.21 4.78 -1.67
CA GLY A 94 15.01 4.78 -3.12
C GLY A 94 13.60 4.46 -3.59
N GLY A 95 12.60 4.59 -2.71
CA GLY A 95 11.20 4.64 -3.14
C GLY A 95 10.93 5.85 -4.04
N LYS A 96 9.91 5.74 -4.88
CA LYS A 96 9.55 6.72 -5.90
C LYS A 96 8.09 7.07 -5.81
N GLU A 97 7.80 8.35 -5.68
CA GLU A 97 6.44 8.87 -5.74
C GLU A 97 5.91 8.92 -7.18
N SER A 98 4.60 8.85 -7.28
CA SER A 98 3.82 9.00 -8.49
C SER A 98 2.51 9.74 -8.16
N GLN A 99 1.81 10.18 -9.20
CA GLN A 99 0.54 10.90 -9.06
C GLN A 99 -0.52 10.06 -8.34
N CYS A 100 -1.50 10.74 -7.77
CA CYS A 100 -2.72 10.22 -7.17
C CYS A 100 -2.47 9.27 -5.98
N GLY A 101 -1.50 9.57 -5.11
CA GLY A 101 -1.24 8.78 -3.91
C GLY A 101 -0.41 7.53 -4.15
N TRP A 102 0.25 7.40 -5.31
CA TRP A 102 1.01 6.21 -5.66
C TRP A 102 2.47 6.32 -5.21
N VAL A 103 3.00 5.23 -4.65
CA VAL A 103 4.43 5.08 -4.32
C VAL A 103 4.91 3.72 -4.79
N THR A 104 6.05 3.66 -5.47
CA THR A 104 6.79 2.41 -5.64
C THR A 104 7.90 2.36 -4.59
N ASP A 105 7.88 1.37 -3.71
CA ASP A 105 8.90 1.28 -2.65
C ASP A 105 10.27 0.81 -3.19
N LYS A 106 11.27 0.76 -2.30
CA LYS A 106 12.63 0.31 -2.64
C LYS A 106 12.73 -1.13 -3.15
N PHE A 107 11.70 -1.94 -2.94
CA PHE A 107 11.62 -3.32 -3.39
C PHE A 107 10.86 -3.47 -4.72
N GLY A 108 10.28 -2.38 -5.22
CA GLY A 108 9.51 -2.34 -6.47
C GLY A 108 8.02 -2.65 -6.29
N VAL A 109 7.51 -2.78 -5.06
CA VAL A 109 6.07 -2.95 -4.83
C VAL A 109 5.39 -1.59 -5.01
N SER A 110 4.31 -1.56 -5.80
CA SER A 110 3.46 -0.38 -5.93
C SER A 110 2.43 -0.32 -4.80
N TRP A 111 2.29 0.86 -4.20
CA TRP A 111 1.38 1.17 -3.11
C TRP A 111 0.45 2.31 -3.52
N GLN A 112 -0.79 2.25 -3.05
CA GLN A 112 -1.74 3.36 -3.10
C GLN A 112 -2.06 3.76 -1.67
N ILE A 113 -1.67 4.98 -1.28
CA ILE A 113 -1.86 5.53 0.06
C ILE A 113 -3.03 6.51 0.00
N VAL A 114 -4.21 6.04 0.37
CA VAL A 114 -5.47 6.76 0.12
C VAL A 114 -6.15 7.11 1.44
N PRO A 115 -6.41 8.40 1.73
CA PRO A 115 -7.17 8.76 2.92
C PRO A 115 -8.62 8.31 2.77
N LYS A 116 -9.19 7.74 3.83
CA LYS A 116 -10.56 7.24 3.89
C LYS A 116 -11.60 8.26 3.43
N CYS A 117 -11.43 9.52 3.83
CA CYS A 117 -12.35 10.58 3.47
C CYS A 117 -12.43 10.81 1.95
N LEU A 118 -11.36 10.52 1.19
CA LEU A 118 -11.41 10.61 -0.28
C LEU A 118 -12.40 9.59 -0.84
N MET A 119 -12.34 8.34 -0.37
CA MET A 119 -13.26 7.28 -0.80
C MET A 119 -14.72 7.61 -0.44
N GLU A 120 -14.94 8.18 0.74
CA GLU A 120 -16.27 8.64 1.18
C GLU A 120 -16.80 9.76 0.29
N MET A 121 -15.98 10.78 -0.01
CA MET A 121 -16.37 11.89 -0.89
C MET A 121 -16.65 11.43 -2.33
N MET A 122 -15.87 10.48 -2.85
CA MET A 122 -16.08 9.89 -4.18
C MET A 122 -17.40 9.10 -4.26
N GLY A 123 -17.83 8.52 -3.14
CA GLY A 123 -19.08 7.78 -3.00
C GLY A 123 -20.28 8.62 -2.58
N ASP A 124 -20.13 9.95 -2.44
CA ASP A 124 -21.22 10.81 -1.96
C ASP A 124 -22.41 10.83 -2.94
N SER A 125 -23.62 10.90 -2.38
CA SER A 125 -24.86 11.03 -3.14
C SER A 125 -24.97 12.34 -3.95
N ASP A 126 -24.32 13.41 -3.48
CA ASP A 126 -24.19 14.68 -4.19
C ASP A 126 -23.11 14.54 -5.27
N LYS A 127 -23.58 14.21 -6.48
CA LYS A 127 -22.71 13.99 -7.65
C LYS A 127 -21.88 15.22 -8.02
N GLU A 128 -22.35 16.44 -7.71
CA GLU A 128 -21.59 17.65 -8.03
C GLU A 128 -20.43 17.83 -7.04
N LYS A 129 -20.64 17.55 -5.75
CA LYS A 129 -19.56 17.49 -4.75
C LYS A 129 -18.54 16.40 -5.07
N ALA A 130 -19.01 15.18 -5.33
CA ALA A 130 -18.15 14.05 -5.70
C ALA A 130 -17.37 14.31 -6.99
N LYS A 131 -18.00 14.98 -7.97
CA LYS A 131 -17.32 15.42 -9.19
C LYS A 131 -16.21 16.42 -8.86
N ARG A 132 -16.45 17.43 -8.01
CA ARG A 132 -15.41 18.39 -7.64
C ARG A 132 -14.17 17.71 -7.08
N VAL A 133 -14.28 16.79 -6.12
CA VAL A 133 -13.07 16.12 -5.60
C VAL A 133 -12.38 15.24 -6.66
N THR A 134 -13.13 14.59 -7.56
CA THR A 134 -12.56 13.64 -8.54
C THR A 134 -11.99 14.27 -9.81
N VAL A 135 -12.49 15.43 -10.24
CA VAL A 135 -12.03 16.12 -11.46
C VAL A 135 -11.27 17.42 -11.20
N THR A 136 -11.07 17.81 -9.93
CA THR A 136 -10.19 18.93 -9.61
C THR A 136 -8.73 18.49 -9.53
N ASP A 137 -7.84 19.47 -9.70
CA ASP A 137 -6.40 19.34 -9.49
C ASP A 137 -6.04 18.73 -8.13
N ALA A 138 -6.92 18.88 -7.13
CA ALA A 138 -6.74 18.33 -5.79
C ALA A 138 -6.60 16.80 -5.76
N MET A 139 -7.20 16.08 -6.69
CA MET A 139 -6.97 14.64 -6.85
C MET A 139 -6.03 14.35 -8.03
N LEU A 140 -6.30 14.92 -9.20
CA LEU A 140 -5.61 14.55 -10.45
C LEU A 140 -4.16 15.05 -10.55
N ASN A 141 -3.83 16.17 -9.89
CA ASN A 141 -2.47 16.73 -9.90
C ASN A 141 -1.73 16.48 -8.58
N SER A 142 -2.38 15.88 -7.58
CA SER A 142 -1.74 15.55 -6.31
C SER A 142 -0.78 14.39 -6.49
N ILE A 143 0.41 14.52 -5.90
CA ILE A 143 1.36 13.42 -5.76
C ILE A 143 1.02 12.68 -4.47
N LYS A 144 1.22 13.33 -3.31
CA LYS A 144 0.67 12.91 -2.01
C LYS A 144 -0.65 13.63 -1.74
N PHE A 145 -1.63 12.94 -1.16
CA PHE A 145 -2.89 13.56 -0.78
C PHE A 145 -2.77 14.43 0.49
N ASP A 146 -3.39 15.61 0.43
CA ASP A 146 -3.61 16.49 1.58
C ASP A 146 -5.12 16.54 1.88
N ILE A 147 -5.50 16.01 3.04
CA ILE A 147 -6.92 15.85 3.44
C ILE A 147 -7.63 17.20 3.52
N ALA A 148 -6.96 18.25 3.98
CA ALA A 148 -7.56 19.58 4.09
C ALA A 148 -7.91 20.14 2.70
N THR A 149 -7.00 20.01 1.73
CA THR A 149 -7.20 20.40 0.33
C THR A 149 -8.32 19.60 -0.31
N LEU A 150 -8.37 18.28 -0.07
CA LEU A 150 -9.46 17.42 -0.58
C LEU A 150 -10.83 17.86 -0.03
N LYS A 151 -10.93 18.10 1.29
CA LYS A 151 -12.17 18.59 1.92
C LYS A 151 -12.59 19.94 1.35
N LYS A 152 -11.64 20.87 1.21
CA LYS A 152 -11.89 22.20 0.64
C LYS A 152 -12.43 22.12 -0.80
N ALA A 153 -11.83 21.26 -1.63
CA ALA A 153 -12.29 21.02 -3.01
C ALA A 153 -13.71 20.41 -3.04
N PHE A 154 -14.00 19.48 -2.15
CA PHE A 154 -15.32 18.85 -2.03
C PHE A 154 -16.42 19.86 -1.64
N ASP A 155 -16.15 20.65 -0.60
CA ASP A 155 -17.08 21.67 -0.10
C ASP A 155 -17.24 22.88 -1.03
N GLY A 156 -16.29 23.07 -1.98
CA GLY A 156 -16.31 24.18 -2.93
C GLY A 156 -15.79 25.50 -2.34
N GLY A 157 -14.90 25.43 -1.36
CA GLY A 157 -14.25 26.62 -0.80
C GLY A 157 -13.05 27.06 -1.64
N ASP A 158 -13.01 28.35 -2.02
CA ASP A 158 -11.84 29.01 -2.64
C ASP A 158 -10.70 29.26 -1.65
#